data_AF-A0A4Q3CIQ4-F1
#
_entry.id   AF-A0A4Q3CIQ4-F1
#
_cell.length_a   1.000
_cell.length_b   1.000
_cell.length_c   1.000
_cell.angle_alpha   90.00
_cell.angle_beta   90.00
_cell.angle_gamma   90.00
#
_symmetry.space_group_name_H-M   'P 1'
#
loop_
_entity.id
_entity.type
_entity.pdbx_description
1 polymer ?
#
loop_
_entity_poly.entity_id
_entity_poly.type
_entity_poly.pdbx_seq_one_letter_code
_entity_poly.pdbx_strand_id
1 'polypeptide(L)'
;GGEEYARLLHEQFADTEPLGARQITWLDFDLVKTSCGYGVPLMSYEGERDTMDRWAEAKGPDGLQAYWRENNVTSMDGLPTGMPV
;
A
#
# COMPACT_ATOMS: atom_id res chain seq x y z
N GLY A 1 -24.65 -13.74 -13.58
CA GLY A 1 -23.81 -14.19 -12.46
C GLY A 1 -24.45 -15.39 -11.77
N GLY A 2 -23.70 -16.12 -10.94
CA GLY A 2 -24.25 -17.15 -10.05
C GLY A 2 -25.00 -16.55 -8.85
N GLU A 3 -25.48 -17.38 -7.93
CA GLU A 3 -26.21 -16.94 -6.73
C GLU A 3 -25.41 -15.94 -5.88
N GLU A 4 -24.11 -16.21 -5.69
CA GLU A 4 -23.23 -15.29 -4.96
C GLU A 4 -23.14 -13.92 -5.64
N TYR A 5 -23.02 -13.88 -6.96
CA TYR A 5 -23.00 -12.61 -7.71
C TYR A 5 -24.28 -11.81 -7.50
N ALA A 6 -25.45 -12.45 -7.59
CA ALA A 6 -26.74 -11.79 -7.39
C ALA A 6 -26.89 -11.25 -5.96
N ARG A 7 -26.47 -12.05 -4.95
CA ARG A 7 -26.44 -11.62 -3.56
C ARG A 7 -25.56 -10.37 -3.37
N LEU A 8 -24.35 -10.38 -3.94
CA LEU A 8 -23.42 -9.26 -3.85
C LEU A 8 -23.94 -8.00 -4.53
N LEU A 9 -24.54 -8.15 -5.72
CA LEU A 9 -25.14 -7.06 -6.46
C LEU A 9 -26.26 -6.39 -5.66
N HIS A 10 -27.11 -7.20 -5.02
CA HIS A 10 -28.18 -6.71 -4.15
C HIS A 10 -27.65 -6.00 -2.91
N GLU A 11 -26.78 -6.67 -2.15
CA GLU A 11 -26.33 -6.19 -0.84
C GLU A 11 -25.37 -4.99 -0.92
N GLN A 12 -24.48 -4.96 -1.92
CA GLN A 12 -23.37 -3.98 -1.97
C GLN A 12 -23.54 -2.92 -3.06
N PHE A 13 -24.36 -3.19 -4.07
CA PHE A 13 -24.48 -2.33 -5.25
C PHE A 13 -25.93 -1.91 -5.54
N ALA A 14 -26.86 -2.14 -4.60
CA ALA A 14 -28.27 -1.75 -4.72
C ALA A 14 -28.90 -2.17 -6.06
N ASP A 15 -28.62 -3.40 -6.48
CA ASP A 15 -29.09 -3.98 -7.74
C ASP A 15 -28.67 -3.18 -9.01
N THR A 16 -27.70 -2.28 -8.88
CA THR A 16 -27.21 -1.44 -9.99
C THR A 16 -26.03 -2.11 -10.68
N GLU A 17 -26.29 -2.69 -11.86
CA GLU A 17 -25.28 -3.36 -12.66
C GLU A 17 -24.87 -2.53 -13.89
N PRO A 18 -23.58 -2.14 -14.03
CA PRO A 18 -23.08 -1.48 -15.23
C PRO A 18 -23.18 -2.38 -16.48
N LEU A 19 -23.48 -1.77 -17.63
CA LEU A 19 -23.46 -2.49 -18.90
C LEU A 19 -22.07 -3.09 -19.17
N GLY A 20 -22.03 -4.41 -19.33
CA GLY A 20 -20.79 -5.15 -19.60
C GLY A 20 -20.01 -5.58 -18.37
N ALA A 21 -20.58 -5.50 -17.16
CA ALA A 21 -20.00 -6.10 -15.96
C ALA A 21 -19.70 -7.59 -16.18
N ARG A 22 -18.47 -8.02 -15.89
CA ARG A 22 -18.01 -9.42 -16.05
C ARG A 22 -17.72 -10.12 -14.72
N GLN A 23 -17.46 -9.35 -13.68
CA GLN A 23 -17.06 -9.83 -12.36
C GLN A 23 -17.32 -8.77 -11.29
N ILE A 24 -17.50 -9.21 -10.05
CA ILE A 24 -17.49 -8.38 -8.85
C ILE A 24 -16.25 -8.79 -8.04
N THR A 25 -15.45 -7.81 -7.62
CA THR A 25 -14.32 -8.03 -6.72
C THR A 25 -14.66 -7.43 -5.36
N TRP A 26 -14.88 -8.29 -4.36
CA TRP A 26 -15.03 -7.88 -2.96
C TRP A 26 -13.70 -8.07 -2.25
N LEU A 27 -13.21 -7.03 -1.58
CA LEU A 27 -12.01 -7.08 -0.75
C LEU A 27 -12.37 -6.64 0.67
N ASP A 28 -11.87 -7.36 1.66
CA ASP A 28 -11.88 -6.96 3.07
C ASP A 28 -10.44 -6.66 3.49
N PHE A 29 -10.23 -5.55 4.17
CA PHE A 29 -8.89 -5.07 4.51
C PHE A 29 -8.79 -4.85 6.02
N ASP A 30 -7.83 -5.51 6.65
CA ASP A 30 -7.53 -5.29 8.08
C ASP A 30 -6.81 -3.95 8.33
N LEU A 31 -5.98 -3.51 7.38
CA LEU A 31 -5.18 -2.29 7.50
C LEU A 31 -4.87 -1.66 6.13
N VAL A 32 -5.09 -0.35 6.02
CA VAL A 32 -4.66 0.47 4.87
C VAL A 32 -3.66 1.51 5.36
N LYS A 33 -2.56 1.70 4.63
CA LYS A 33 -1.56 2.73 4.93
C LYS A 33 -1.34 3.63 3.72
N THR A 34 -1.18 4.91 4.00
CA THR A 34 -0.70 5.87 3.01
C THR A 34 0.81 5.68 2.83
N SER A 35 1.25 5.49 1.60
CA SER A 35 2.67 5.61 1.27
C SER A 35 3.02 7.09 1.02
N CYS A 36 4.23 7.49 1.37
CA CYS A 36 4.75 8.83 1.04
C CYS A 36 5.06 8.99 -0.46
N GLY A 37 4.90 7.93 -1.27
CA GLY A 37 5.03 7.99 -2.73
C GLY A 37 6.45 8.26 -3.24
N TYR A 38 7.47 8.14 -2.39
CA TYR A 38 8.85 8.53 -2.73
C TYR A 38 9.41 7.78 -3.96
N GLY A 39 8.95 6.55 -4.21
CA GLY A 39 9.35 5.74 -5.36
C GLY A 39 8.25 5.53 -6.42
N VAL A 40 7.16 6.30 -6.39
CA VAL A 40 6.09 6.18 -7.40
C VAL A 40 6.33 7.24 -8.50
N PRO A 41 6.48 6.84 -9.77
CA PRO A 41 6.59 7.77 -10.89
C PRO A 41 5.41 8.74 -10.97
N LEU A 42 5.63 9.91 -11.53
CA LEU A 42 4.54 10.81 -11.91
C LEU A 42 3.64 10.14 -12.97
N MET A 43 2.39 10.59 -13.08
CA MET A 43 1.39 10.02 -14.01
C MET A 43 1.93 9.94 -15.45
N SER A 44 2.70 10.95 -15.86
CA SER A 44 3.65 10.90 -16.97
C SER A 44 5.04 10.50 -16.44
N TYR A 45 5.68 9.52 -17.07
CA TYR A 45 7.07 9.19 -16.74
C TYR A 45 7.98 10.35 -17.19
N GLU A 46 8.47 11.12 -16.23
CA GLU A 46 9.38 12.27 -16.42
C GLU A 46 10.78 12.00 -15.86
N GLY A 47 11.01 10.81 -15.30
CA GLY A 47 12.23 10.39 -14.60
C GLY A 47 11.93 9.79 -13.23
N GLU A 48 12.98 9.30 -12.58
CA GLU A 48 12.92 8.79 -11.21
C GLU A 48 12.90 9.93 -10.19
N ARG A 49 12.23 9.72 -9.06
CA ARG A 49 12.23 10.69 -7.95
C ARG A 49 13.49 10.49 -7.10
N ASP A 50 14.28 11.54 -6.94
CA ASP A 50 15.46 11.58 -6.05
C ASP A 50 15.11 11.68 -4.55
N THR A 51 13.82 11.64 -4.20
CA THR A 51 13.35 12.04 -2.86
C THR A 51 13.81 11.08 -1.78
N MET A 52 13.87 9.78 -2.08
CA MET A 52 14.40 8.78 -1.15
C MET A 52 15.90 8.98 -0.92
N ASP A 53 16.66 9.21 -1.98
CA ASP A 53 18.11 9.40 -1.91
C ASP A 53 18.44 10.64 -1.10
N ARG A 54 17.79 11.78 -1.39
CA ARG A 54 17.96 13.02 -0.63
C ARG A 54 17.55 12.87 0.84
N TRP A 55 16.50 12.11 1.13
CA TRP A 55 16.10 11.82 2.51
C TRP A 55 17.15 10.99 3.25
N ALA A 56 17.70 9.97 2.59
CA ALA A 56 18.74 9.12 3.15
C ALA A 56 20.06 9.88 3.37
N GLU A 57 20.47 10.69 2.38
CA GLU A 57 21.64 11.58 2.47
C GLU A 57 21.48 12.59 3.62
N ALA A 58 20.30 13.21 3.76
CA ALA A 58 20.03 14.16 4.83
C ALA A 58 20.02 13.50 6.23
N LYS A 59 19.61 12.23 6.35
CA LYS A 59 19.68 11.46 7.61
C LYS A 59 21.12 11.10 7.97
N GLY A 60 21.94 10.76 6.97
CA GLY A 60 23.26 10.19 7.16
C GLY A 60 23.24 8.79 7.80
N PRO A 61 24.39 8.11 7.89
CA PRO A 61 24.47 6.71 8.35
C PRO A 61 23.88 6.47 9.74
N ASP A 62 24.24 7.31 10.72
CA ASP A 62 23.76 7.15 12.10
C ASP A 62 22.26 7.44 12.22
N GLY A 63 21.77 8.45 11.48
CA GLY A 63 20.35 8.79 11.44
C GLY A 63 19.50 7.71 10.78
N LEU A 64 20.04 7.00 9.78
CA LEU A 64 19.39 5.85 9.17
C LEU A 64 19.32 4.67 10.15
N GLN A 65 20.40 4.35 10.87
CA GLN A 65 20.34 3.29 11.89
C GLN A 65 19.35 3.62 13.00
N ALA A 66 19.33 4.86 13.49
CA ALA A 66 18.35 5.30 14.47
C ALA A 66 16.91 5.16 13.94
N TYR A 67 16.67 5.60 12.70
CA TYR A 67 15.36 5.45 12.06
C TYR A 67 14.94 3.97 11.95
N TRP A 68 15.85 3.08 11.57
CA TRP A 68 15.57 1.64 11.47
C TRP A 68 15.23 1.03 12.83
N ARG A 69 15.98 1.37 13.88
CA ARG A 69 15.69 0.95 15.26
C ARG A 69 14.31 1.40 15.72
N GLU A 70 13.89 2.60 15.35
CA GLU A 70 12.61 3.17 15.75
C GLU A 70 11.42 2.63 14.93
N ASN A 71 11.61 2.40 13.63
CA ASN A 71 10.48 2.23 12.70
C ASN A 71 10.43 0.87 12.00
N ASN A 72 11.51 0.08 12.03
CA ASN A 72 11.65 -1.07 11.14
C ASN A 72 12.15 -2.36 11.82
N VAL A 73 12.38 -2.37 13.14
CA VAL A 73 12.72 -3.61 13.90
C VAL A 73 11.54 -4.53 14.14
N THR A 74 10.33 -3.99 14.02
CA THR A 74 9.07 -4.71 14.22
C THR A 74 8.21 -4.52 12.98
N SER A 75 7.70 -5.62 12.42
CA SER A 75 6.78 -5.60 11.30
C SER A 75 5.39 -5.16 11.74
N MET A 76 4.51 -4.90 10.76
CA MET A 76 3.16 -4.40 11.03
C MET A 76 2.28 -5.41 11.79
N ASP A 77 2.59 -6.70 11.69
CA ASP A 77 1.98 -7.81 12.44
C ASP A 77 2.71 -8.12 13.76
N GLY A 78 3.63 -7.25 14.20
CA GLY A 78 4.27 -7.33 15.52
C GLY A 78 5.45 -8.30 15.60
N LEU A 79 5.91 -8.86 14.48
CA LEU A 79 7.01 -9.81 14.45
C LEU A 79 8.37 -9.09 14.36
N PRO A 80 9.45 -9.68 14.90
CA PRO A 80 10.79 -9.14 14.73
C PRO A 80 11.23 -9.25 13.26
N THR A 81 11.81 -8.19 12.72
CA THR A 81 12.24 -8.15 11.30
C THR A 81 13.63 -8.74 11.06
N GLY A 82 14.41 -8.96 12.12
CA GLY A 82 15.78 -9.50 12.01
C GLY A 82 16.81 -8.50 11.44
N MET A 83 16.47 -7.21 11.37
CA MET A 83 17.41 -6.20 10.88
C MET A 83 18.61 -6.03 11.83
N PRO A 84 19.84 -5.95 11.30
CA PRO A 84 21.05 -5.74 12.10
C PRO A 84 21.21 -4.25 12.40
N VAL A 85 20.42 -3.73 13.34
CA VAL A 85 20.36 -2.31 13.69
C VAL A 85 20.73 -2.05 15.14
#